data_AF-A0A068TNM1-F1
#
_entry.id   AF-A0A068TNM1-F1
#
_cell.length_a   1.000
_cell.length_b   1.000
_cell.length_c   1.000
_cell.angle_alpha   90.00
_cell.angle_beta   90.00
_cell.angle_gamma   90.00
#
_symmetry.space_group_name_H-M   'P 1'
#
loop_
_entity.id
_entity.type
_entity.pdbx_description
1 polymer ?
#
loop_
_entity_poly.entity_id
_entity_poly.type
_entity_poly.pdbx_seq_one_letter_code
_entity_poly.pdbx_strand_id
1 'polypeptide(L)'
;MEETLLSRSSSSSSIHSFPSSSSYSASSSSSSSAAAAEGASQAAQQLPLLSLNHVSFVCKSVSRSVRFYEEVLGFVLIKRPSSFDFEGAWLFNHGIGIHLLEVTDVPSKKGKINPKDNHISFQCTNVEVIMQKLEDMNIEYVTAVVKEGGITVDQLFFHDPDGYMIEICNCQNLPVLPLSSCPLKKLPRPTSNNQLKSSFYGKPTPTVQYCCGEVEAIMMENLAVDMMNISF
;
A
#
# COMPACT_ATOMS: atom_id res chain seq x y z
N MET A 1 -26.95 15.75 -47.93
CA MET A 1 -28.07 16.72 -47.91
C MET A 1 -28.81 16.43 -46.63
N GLU A 2 -28.90 17.26 -45.60
CA GLU A 2 -28.51 18.63 -45.24
C GLU A 2 -28.39 18.57 -43.68
N GLU A 3 -27.40 19.14 -42.99
CA GLU A 3 -27.32 20.56 -42.55
C GLU A 3 -28.57 21.02 -41.76
N THR A 4 -28.58 21.79 -40.66
CA THR A 4 -27.59 22.43 -39.77
C THR A 4 -28.38 23.24 -38.70
N LEU A 5 -27.67 23.69 -37.65
CA LEU A 5 -27.92 24.76 -36.63
C LEU A 5 -28.38 24.29 -35.22
N LEU A 6 -27.53 24.35 -34.18
CA LEU A 6 -26.83 25.46 -33.49
C LEU A 6 -27.68 26.14 -32.41
N SER A 7 -27.22 26.06 -31.15
CA SER A 7 -27.09 27.25 -30.31
C SER A 7 -25.92 27.09 -29.32
N ARG A 8 -25.02 28.07 -29.36
CA ARG A 8 -23.94 28.33 -28.40
C ARG A 8 -24.40 29.45 -27.47
N SER A 9 -24.02 29.41 -26.20
CA SER A 9 -23.95 30.60 -25.35
C SER A 9 -22.57 30.68 -24.70
N SER A 10 -21.94 31.83 -24.92
CA SER A 10 -20.64 32.24 -24.38
C SER A 10 -20.87 33.25 -23.26
N SER A 11 -20.04 33.23 -22.22
CA SER A 11 -19.81 34.37 -21.33
C SER A 11 -18.40 34.34 -20.76
N SER A 12 -17.91 35.55 -20.53
CA SER A 12 -16.54 36.01 -20.74
C SER A 12 -15.66 35.99 -19.48
N SER A 13 -14.37 35.84 -19.72
CA SER A 13 -13.22 36.05 -18.84
C SER A 13 -13.21 37.42 -18.17
N SER A 14 -12.62 37.51 -16.97
CA SER A 14 -12.08 38.76 -16.42
C SER A 14 -10.75 38.49 -15.74
N ILE A 15 -9.74 39.18 -16.24
CA ILE A 15 -8.32 39.09 -15.94
C ILE A 15 -8.03 40.32 -15.08
N HIS A 16 -7.49 40.15 -13.88
CA HIS A 16 -7.12 41.28 -13.02
C HIS A 16 -5.76 41.84 -13.43
N SER A 17 -5.75 43.09 -13.87
CA SER A 17 -4.59 43.88 -14.24
C SER A 17 -3.97 44.57 -13.02
N PHE A 18 -2.63 44.57 -12.96
CA PHE A 18 -1.79 45.29 -12.00
C PHE A 18 -1.78 46.82 -12.27
N PRO A 19 -1.67 47.67 -11.23
CA PRO A 19 -1.22 49.04 -11.38
C PRO A 19 0.31 49.15 -11.24
N SER A 20 0.91 49.94 -12.14
CA SER A 20 2.32 50.28 -12.19
C SER A 20 2.64 51.66 -11.61
N SER A 21 3.87 51.76 -11.10
CA SER A 21 4.73 52.94 -10.90
C SER A 21 4.37 53.98 -9.83
N SER A 22 5.29 54.18 -8.88
CA SER A 22 6.00 55.46 -8.68
C SER A 22 7.22 55.26 -7.78
N SER A 23 8.36 55.74 -8.27
CA SER A 23 9.71 55.70 -7.74
C SER A 23 9.96 56.74 -6.64
N TYR A 24 10.72 56.38 -5.59
CA TYR A 24 11.63 57.31 -4.90
C TYR A 24 12.88 56.58 -4.43
N SER A 25 14.03 57.11 -4.85
CA SER A 25 15.38 56.70 -4.47
C SER A 25 15.89 57.59 -3.35
N ALA A 26 16.53 57.03 -2.32
CA ALA A 26 17.76 57.57 -1.74
C ALA A 26 18.31 56.64 -0.65
N SER A 27 19.58 56.28 -0.84
CA SER A 27 20.45 55.50 0.01
C SER A 27 20.93 56.25 1.26
N SER A 28 21.09 55.55 2.38
CA SER A 28 22.23 55.74 3.29
C SER A 28 22.49 54.50 4.15
N SER A 29 23.76 54.07 4.11
CA SER A 29 24.50 53.20 5.05
C SER A 29 24.30 53.63 6.52
N SER A 30 24.44 52.82 7.57
CA SER A 30 25.20 51.61 7.86
C SER A 30 24.72 51.05 9.22
N SER A 31 24.79 49.74 9.42
CA SER A 31 25.46 49.10 10.57
C SER A 31 25.10 47.63 10.63
N SER A 32 26.13 46.83 10.41
CA SER A 32 26.20 45.40 10.61
C SER A 32 25.92 45.03 12.07
N SER A 33 24.91 44.18 12.29
CA SER A 33 25.00 43.18 13.35
C SER A 33 24.51 41.85 12.79
N ALA A 34 25.46 40.95 12.59
CA ALA A 34 25.20 39.56 12.28
C ALA A 34 24.56 38.92 13.51
N ALA A 35 23.27 38.62 13.42
CA ALA A 35 22.61 37.68 14.31
C ALA A 35 22.15 36.52 13.43
N ALA A 36 22.73 35.35 13.71
CA ALA A 36 22.50 34.11 13.00
C ALA A 36 20.99 33.87 12.80
N ALA A 37 20.56 33.80 11.55
CA ALA A 37 19.33 33.11 11.22
C ALA A 37 19.59 31.63 11.55
N GLU A 38 19.28 31.24 12.78
CA GLU A 38 19.12 29.84 13.15
C GLU A 38 18.06 29.27 12.20
N GLY A 39 18.55 28.59 11.16
CA GLY A 39 17.74 27.70 10.36
C GLY A 39 17.27 26.59 11.27
N ALA A 40 16.14 26.81 11.93
CA ALA A 40 15.39 25.76 12.60
C ALA A 40 15.02 24.74 11.53
N SER A 41 15.89 23.74 11.35
CA SER A 41 15.55 22.51 10.67
C SER A 41 14.33 21.96 11.40
N GLN A 42 13.14 22.18 10.84
CA GLN A 42 11.95 21.46 11.28
C GLN A 42 12.27 19.98 11.06
N ALA A 43 12.70 19.31 12.13
CA ALA A 43 12.69 17.87 12.17
C ALA A 43 11.26 17.47 11.91
N ALA A 44 10.98 17.00 10.69
CA ALA A 44 9.66 16.52 10.32
C ALA A 44 9.26 15.49 11.37
N GLN A 45 8.27 15.83 12.20
CA GLN A 45 7.73 14.91 13.19
C GLN A 45 7.25 13.68 12.43
N GLN A 46 7.86 12.53 12.70
CA GLN A 46 7.43 11.29 12.10
C GLN A 46 6.05 10.94 12.64
N LEU A 47 5.12 10.58 11.75
CA LEU A 47 3.81 10.08 12.15
C LEU A 47 4.00 8.72 12.85
N PRO A 48 3.28 8.45 13.96
CA PRO A 48 3.41 7.21 14.71
C PRO A 48 2.62 6.07 14.04
N LEU A 49 2.83 5.87 12.73
CA LEU A 49 2.21 4.79 11.95
C LEU A 49 3.10 3.54 12.03
N LEU A 50 2.52 2.38 12.31
CA LEU A 50 3.25 1.11 12.40
C LEU A 50 3.25 0.37 11.06
N SER A 51 2.07 0.17 10.49
CA SER A 51 1.86 -0.58 9.24
C SER A 51 0.48 -0.28 8.65
N LEU A 52 0.25 -0.75 7.43
CA LEU A 52 -1.11 -0.86 6.89
C LEU A 52 -1.88 -1.92 7.69
N ASN A 53 -3.00 -1.53 8.29
CA ASN A 53 -3.77 -2.41 9.16
C ASN A 53 -4.78 -3.28 8.38
N HIS A 54 -5.61 -2.65 7.54
CA HIS A 54 -6.61 -3.35 6.74
C HIS A 54 -7.00 -2.57 5.49
N VAL A 55 -7.65 -3.26 4.55
CA VAL A 55 -8.38 -2.67 3.41
C VAL A 55 -9.87 -2.95 3.58
N SER A 56 -10.70 -2.04 3.08
CA SER A 56 -12.15 -2.13 3.21
C SER A 56 -12.81 -2.18 1.83
N PHE A 57 -13.67 -3.18 1.63
CA PHE A 57 -14.42 -3.38 0.40
C PHE A 57 -15.91 -3.47 0.67
N VAL A 58 -16.68 -2.82 -0.20
CA VAL A 58 -18.13 -2.94 -0.22
C VAL A 58 -18.47 -4.05 -1.20
N CYS A 59 -19.23 -5.04 -0.74
CA CYS A 59 -19.55 -6.23 -1.52
C CYS A 59 -21.05 -6.44 -1.61
N LYS A 60 -21.51 -7.13 -2.65
CA LYS A 60 -22.93 -7.50 -2.80
C LYS A 60 -23.32 -8.70 -1.96
N SER A 61 -22.35 -9.53 -1.57
CA SER A 61 -22.60 -10.72 -0.76
C SER A 61 -21.35 -11.08 0.03
N VAL A 62 -21.42 -10.92 1.34
CA VAL A 62 -20.34 -11.26 2.27
C VAL A 62 -19.96 -12.72 2.12
N SER A 63 -20.92 -13.63 2.02
CA SER A 63 -20.64 -15.07 1.87
C SER A 63 -19.82 -15.40 0.61
N ARG A 64 -20.14 -14.76 -0.53
CA ARG A 64 -19.40 -14.98 -1.79
C ARG A 64 -18.00 -14.40 -1.71
N SER A 65 -17.84 -13.21 -1.12
CA SER A 65 -16.54 -12.56 -1.00
C SER A 65 -15.66 -13.26 0.03
N VAL A 66 -16.21 -13.69 1.18
CA VAL A 66 -15.50 -14.54 2.15
C VAL A 66 -14.97 -15.79 1.47
N ARG A 67 -15.84 -16.54 0.78
CA ARG A 67 -15.43 -17.77 0.07
C ARG A 67 -14.31 -17.50 -0.93
N PHE A 68 -14.39 -16.41 -1.71
CA PHE A 68 -13.33 -16.04 -2.63
C PHE A 68 -12.01 -15.75 -1.92
N TYR A 69 -12.01 -14.93 -0.86
CA TYR A 69 -10.78 -14.56 -0.16
C TYR A 69 -10.16 -15.74 0.58
N GLU A 70 -10.96 -16.65 1.14
CA GLU A 70 -10.48 -17.89 1.77
C GLU A 70 -9.95 -18.86 0.71
N GLU A 71 -10.72 -19.16 -0.33
CA GLU A 71 -10.35 -20.15 -1.33
C GLU A 71 -9.23 -19.66 -2.24
N VAL A 72 -9.25 -18.42 -2.73
CA VAL A 72 -8.24 -17.93 -3.70
C VAL A 72 -6.97 -17.45 -3.00
N LEU A 73 -7.13 -16.59 -1.99
CA LEU A 73 -6.01 -15.87 -1.35
C LEU A 73 -5.59 -16.44 0.01
N GLY A 74 -6.30 -17.47 0.50
CA GLY A 74 -5.97 -18.14 1.75
C GLY A 74 -6.25 -17.31 2.99
N PHE A 75 -7.11 -16.30 2.91
CA PHE A 75 -7.53 -15.55 4.10
C PHE A 75 -8.30 -16.44 5.07
N VAL A 76 -8.38 -16.01 6.34
CA VAL A 76 -9.17 -16.70 7.37
C VAL A 76 -10.20 -15.73 7.92
N LEU A 77 -11.46 -16.17 8.00
CA LEU A 77 -12.51 -15.42 8.68
C LEU A 77 -12.21 -15.30 10.18
N ILE A 78 -12.25 -14.09 10.73
CA ILE A 78 -12.00 -13.80 12.14
C ILE A 78 -13.20 -13.17 12.83
N LYS A 79 -13.19 -13.19 14.17
CA LYS A 79 -14.27 -12.65 14.99
C LYS A 79 -14.45 -11.15 14.74
N ARG A 80 -15.68 -10.75 14.42
CA ARG A 80 -16.07 -9.35 14.28
C ARG A 80 -16.31 -8.72 15.66
N PRO A 81 -15.98 -7.43 15.86
CA PRO A 81 -16.47 -6.67 17.01
C PRO A 81 -18.01 -6.74 17.10
N SER A 82 -18.53 -6.99 18.30
CA SER A 82 -19.97 -7.15 18.54
C SER A 82 -20.76 -5.85 18.42
N SER A 83 -20.08 -4.70 18.40
CA SER A 83 -20.70 -3.38 18.22
C SER A 83 -21.09 -3.05 16.78
N PHE A 84 -20.73 -3.89 15.81
CA PHE A 84 -21.10 -3.67 14.40
C PHE A 84 -22.47 -4.28 14.12
N ASP A 85 -23.43 -3.44 13.72
CA ASP A 85 -24.84 -3.75 13.49
C ASP A 85 -25.22 -3.88 12.00
N PHE A 86 -24.22 -3.94 11.11
CA PHE A 86 -24.38 -4.16 9.67
C PHE A 86 -23.94 -5.58 9.26
N GLU A 87 -24.36 -6.02 8.08
CA GLU A 87 -23.89 -7.28 7.49
C GLU A 87 -22.47 -7.10 6.93
N GLY A 88 -21.54 -7.95 7.37
CA GLY A 88 -20.12 -7.75 7.10
C GLY A 88 -19.22 -8.81 7.72
N ALA A 89 -17.98 -8.89 7.24
CA ALA A 89 -17.00 -9.85 7.71
C ALA A 89 -15.62 -9.19 7.90
N TRP A 90 -14.82 -9.76 8.80
CA TRP A 90 -13.40 -9.48 8.91
C TRP A 90 -12.63 -10.74 8.57
N LEU A 91 -11.69 -10.63 7.63
CA LEU A 91 -10.74 -11.68 7.33
C LEU A 91 -9.32 -11.20 7.62
N PHE A 92 -8.42 -12.11 7.96
CA PHE A 92 -7.03 -11.79 8.22
C PHE A 92 -6.10 -12.87 7.66
N ASN A 93 -5.06 -12.43 6.96
CA ASN A 93 -3.85 -13.20 6.65
C ASN A 93 -2.77 -12.25 6.11
N HIS A 94 -1.54 -12.72 5.91
CA HIS A 94 -0.45 -11.97 5.27
C HIS A 94 -0.13 -10.64 5.96
N GLY A 95 -0.44 -10.53 7.25
CA GLY A 95 -0.24 -9.32 8.05
C GLY A 95 -1.24 -8.18 7.79
N ILE A 96 -2.33 -8.41 7.06
CA ILE A 96 -3.34 -7.40 6.72
C ILE A 96 -4.77 -7.92 6.92
N GLY A 97 -5.67 -7.03 7.36
CA GLY A 97 -7.11 -7.31 7.42
C GLY A 97 -7.84 -6.99 6.11
N ILE A 98 -8.89 -7.77 5.80
CA ILE A 98 -9.91 -7.42 4.81
C ILE A 98 -11.24 -7.24 5.54
N HIS A 99 -11.77 -6.01 5.48
CA HIS A 99 -13.08 -5.66 6.03
C HIS A 99 -14.10 -5.63 4.90
N LEU A 100 -15.06 -6.55 4.93
CA LEU A 100 -16.17 -6.63 3.98
C LEU A 100 -17.42 -6.00 4.57
N LEU A 101 -18.05 -5.12 3.80
CA LEU A 101 -19.32 -4.49 4.14
C LEU A 101 -20.35 -4.85 3.08
N GLU A 102 -21.46 -5.49 3.46
CA GLU A 102 -22.53 -5.82 2.52
C GLU A 102 -23.38 -4.59 2.20
N VAL A 103 -23.58 -4.31 0.92
CA VAL A 103 -24.51 -3.27 0.44
C VAL A 103 -25.27 -3.81 -0.77
N THR A 104 -26.59 -3.61 -0.79
CA THR A 104 -27.48 -4.15 -1.82
C THR A 104 -27.36 -3.44 -3.17
N ASP A 105 -26.97 -2.17 -3.19
CA ASP A 105 -26.98 -1.32 -4.39
C ASP A 105 -25.57 -0.81 -4.75
N VAL A 106 -24.66 -1.75 -4.98
CA VAL A 106 -23.28 -1.45 -5.38
C VAL A 106 -23.16 -1.52 -6.90
N PRO A 107 -22.75 -0.42 -7.58
CA PRO A 107 -22.40 -0.48 -8.99
C PRO A 107 -21.31 -1.54 -9.18
N SER A 108 -21.53 -2.51 -10.07
CA SER A 108 -20.49 -3.49 -10.35
C SER A 108 -19.29 -2.78 -10.96
N LYS A 109 -18.11 -3.00 -10.40
CA LYS A 109 -16.84 -2.48 -10.93
C LYS A 109 -16.24 -3.40 -11.99
N LYS A 110 -16.94 -4.49 -12.32
CA LYS A 110 -16.44 -5.55 -13.18
C LYS A 110 -16.42 -5.11 -14.65
N GLY A 111 -15.36 -4.38 -15.00
CA GLY A 111 -14.98 -4.08 -16.37
C GLY A 111 -13.93 -5.06 -16.89
N LYS A 112 -13.36 -4.75 -18.07
CA LYS A 112 -12.16 -5.44 -18.57
C LYS A 112 -11.01 -5.22 -17.58
N ILE A 113 -10.26 -6.28 -17.28
CA ILE A 113 -9.08 -6.16 -16.40
C ILE A 113 -8.08 -5.19 -17.03
N ASN A 114 -7.75 -4.14 -16.29
CA ASN A 114 -6.80 -3.11 -16.69
C ASN A 114 -5.71 -2.99 -15.62
N PRO A 115 -4.48 -3.50 -15.87
CA PRO A 115 -3.36 -3.43 -14.94
C PRO A 115 -3.00 -2.02 -14.41
N LYS A 116 -3.54 -0.96 -15.02
CA LYS A 116 -3.34 0.43 -14.62
C LYS A 116 -4.39 0.97 -13.64
N ASP A 117 -5.42 0.20 -13.33
CA ASP A 117 -6.46 0.62 -12.38
C ASP A 117 -5.98 0.51 -10.93
N ASN A 118 -6.74 1.10 -9.99
CA ASN A 118 -6.45 0.98 -8.56
C ASN A 118 -6.59 -0.48 -8.10
N HIS A 119 -5.62 -0.98 -7.34
CA HIS A 119 -5.59 -2.34 -6.82
C HIS A 119 -4.95 -2.42 -5.44
N ILE A 120 -5.22 -3.53 -4.77
CA ILE A 120 -4.37 -4.04 -3.69
C ILE A 120 -3.41 -5.06 -4.30
N SER A 121 -2.18 -5.11 -3.78
CA SER A 121 -1.13 -6.00 -4.30
C SER A 121 -0.60 -6.90 -3.20
N PHE A 122 -0.44 -8.19 -3.50
CA PHE A 122 0.19 -9.16 -2.62
C PHE A 122 1.51 -9.65 -3.21
N GLN A 123 2.52 -9.66 -2.34
CA GLN A 123 3.82 -10.24 -2.63
C GLN A 123 3.68 -11.76 -2.72
N CYS A 124 4.25 -12.35 -3.76
CA CYS A 124 4.27 -13.80 -3.95
C CYS A 124 5.66 -14.29 -4.35
N THR A 125 5.98 -15.52 -3.93
CA THR A 125 7.21 -16.23 -4.32
C THR A 125 7.04 -17.03 -5.61
N ASN A 126 5.81 -17.42 -5.95
CA ASN A 126 5.48 -18.22 -7.11
C ASN A 126 4.07 -17.84 -7.61
N VAL A 127 4.01 -17.06 -8.69
CA VAL A 127 2.76 -16.53 -9.25
C VAL A 127 1.97 -17.66 -9.94
N GLU A 128 2.66 -18.67 -10.45
CA GLU A 128 2.09 -19.79 -11.20
C GLU A 128 1.12 -20.63 -10.37
N VAL A 129 1.39 -20.81 -9.07
CA VAL A 129 0.48 -21.51 -8.14
C VAL A 129 -0.87 -20.79 -8.05
N ILE A 130 -0.87 -19.46 -8.05
CA ILE A 130 -2.10 -18.67 -8.02
C ILE A 130 -2.80 -18.72 -9.38
N MET A 131 -2.05 -18.66 -10.48
CA MET A 131 -2.62 -18.81 -11.84
C MET A 131 -3.40 -20.12 -11.97
N GLN A 132 -2.81 -21.25 -11.57
CA GLN A 132 -3.50 -22.55 -11.61
C GLN A 132 -4.81 -22.53 -10.81
N LYS A 133 -4.80 -21.88 -9.64
CA LYS A 133 -6.00 -21.77 -8.80
C LYS A 133 -7.09 -20.93 -9.45
N LEU A 134 -6.72 -19.84 -10.13
CA LEU A 134 -7.65 -19.01 -10.88
C LEU A 134 -8.24 -19.79 -12.07
N GLU A 135 -7.43 -20.56 -12.79
CA GLU A 135 -7.86 -21.44 -13.88
C GLU A 135 -8.87 -22.49 -13.38
N ASP A 136 -8.56 -23.19 -12.30
CA ASP A 136 -9.43 -24.22 -11.70
C ASP A 136 -10.79 -23.66 -11.28
N MET A 137 -10.81 -22.38 -10.88
CA MET A 137 -12.02 -21.66 -10.45
C MET A 137 -12.70 -20.87 -11.58
N ASN A 138 -12.19 -20.94 -12.81
CA ASN A 138 -12.65 -20.16 -13.97
C ASN A 138 -12.71 -18.65 -13.71
N ILE A 139 -11.67 -18.11 -13.06
CA ILE A 139 -11.51 -16.68 -12.80
C ILE A 139 -10.61 -16.09 -13.88
N GLU A 140 -11.13 -15.10 -14.61
CA GLU A 140 -10.35 -14.36 -15.60
C GLU A 140 -9.20 -13.59 -14.96
N TYR A 141 -8.03 -13.62 -15.61
CA TYR A 141 -6.85 -12.89 -15.20
C TYR A 141 -6.06 -12.37 -16.41
N VAL A 142 -5.17 -11.41 -16.17
CA VAL A 142 -4.15 -10.96 -17.13
C VAL A 142 -2.78 -10.93 -16.46
N THR A 143 -1.73 -11.17 -17.23
CA THR A 143 -0.35 -11.12 -16.74
C THR A 143 0.41 -9.95 -17.37
N ALA A 144 1.37 -9.40 -16.63
CA ALA A 144 2.34 -8.44 -17.13
C ALA A 144 3.74 -8.79 -16.63
N VAL A 145 4.76 -8.27 -17.31
CA VAL A 145 6.16 -8.49 -16.96
C VAL A 145 6.88 -7.14 -16.96
N VAL A 146 7.56 -6.83 -15.86
CA VAL A 146 8.45 -5.68 -15.73
C VAL A 146 9.89 -6.17 -15.79
N LYS A 147 10.72 -5.47 -16.58
CA LYS A 147 12.16 -5.77 -16.69
C LYS A 147 12.97 -4.53 -16.39
N GLU A 148 13.82 -4.59 -15.38
CA GLU A 148 14.67 -3.48 -14.97
C GLU A 148 16.00 -4.00 -14.42
N GLY A 149 17.12 -3.46 -14.89
CA GLY A 149 18.44 -3.82 -14.37
C GLY A 149 18.80 -5.32 -14.44
N GLY A 150 18.20 -6.08 -15.37
CA GLY A 150 18.37 -7.53 -15.47
C GLY A 150 17.47 -8.34 -14.53
N ILE A 151 16.67 -7.68 -13.70
CA ILE A 151 15.63 -8.29 -12.87
C ILE A 151 14.35 -8.39 -13.68
N THR A 152 13.62 -9.49 -13.50
CA THR A 152 12.28 -9.70 -14.05
C THR A 152 11.29 -9.78 -12.90
N VAL A 153 10.20 -9.01 -13.01
CA VAL A 153 9.05 -9.06 -12.11
C VAL A 153 7.83 -9.50 -12.89
N ASP A 154 7.18 -10.55 -12.39
CA ASP A 154 5.93 -11.08 -12.92
C ASP A 154 4.78 -10.50 -12.11
N GLN A 155 3.74 -10.09 -12.82
CA GLN A 155 2.53 -9.52 -12.26
C GLN A 155 1.32 -10.29 -12.80
N LEU A 156 0.37 -10.57 -11.93
CA LEU A 156 -0.89 -11.24 -12.23
C LEU A 156 -2.02 -10.37 -11.68
N PHE A 157 -2.98 -10.02 -12.54
CA PHE A 157 -4.11 -9.16 -12.21
C PHE A 157 -5.42 -9.89 -12.45
N PHE A 158 -6.34 -9.80 -11.48
CA PHE A 158 -7.69 -10.35 -11.59
C PHE A 158 -8.64 -9.54 -10.70
N HIS A 159 -9.94 -9.84 -10.81
CA HIS A 159 -10.97 -9.23 -10.00
C HIS A 159 -11.45 -10.17 -8.90
N ASP A 160 -11.81 -9.59 -7.76
CA ASP A 160 -12.68 -10.24 -6.79
C ASP A 160 -14.14 -10.38 -7.32
N PRO A 161 -15.08 -10.96 -6.55
CA PRO A 161 -16.47 -11.15 -6.98
C PRO A 161 -17.22 -9.87 -7.35
N ASP A 162 -16.80 -8.71 -6.82
CA ASP A 162 -17.45 -7.41 -6.98
C ASP A 162 -16.73 -6.47 -7.96
N GLY A 163 -15.54 -6.87 -8.44
CA GLY A 163 -14.77 -6.14 -9.45
C GLY A 163 -13.60 -5.33 -8.89
N TYR A 164 -13.20 -5.54 -7.62
CA TYR A 164 -11.99 -4.94 -7.08
C TYR A 164 -10.76 -5.64 -7.64
N MET A 165 -9.81 -4.87 -8.16
CA MET A 165 -8.60 -5.41 -8.76
C MET A 165 -7.61 -5.85 -7.69
N ILE A 166 -7.08 -7.05 -7.88
CA ILE A 166 -6.05 -7.65 -7.06
C ILE A 166 -4.84 -7.91 -7.96
N GLU A 167 -3.67 -7.48 -7.52
CA GLU A 167 -2.39 -7.83 -8.11
C GLU A 167 -1.67 -8.87 -7.24
N ILE A 168 -1.05 -9.85 -7.89
CA ILE A 168 -0.05 -10.72 -7.30
C ILE A 168 1.27 -10.45 -8.02
N CYS A 169 2.32 -10.09 -7.29
CA CYS A 169 3.61 -9.84 -7.90
C CYS A 169 4.80 -10.35 -7.08
N ASN A 170 5.92 -10.61 -7.74
CA ASN A 170 7.21 -10.86 -7.10
C ASN A 170 8.04 -9.56 -6.96
N CYS A 171 7.37 -8.42 -6.69
CA CYS A 171 7.96 -7.08 -6.72
C CYS A 171 9.17 -6.87 -5.80
N GLN A 172 9.29 -7.59 -4.67
CA GLN A 172 10.48 -7.58 -3.81
C GLN A 172 11.81 -7.84 -4.53
N ASN A 173 11.79 -8.40 -5.74
CA ASN A 173 12.97 -8.60 -6.56
C ASN A 173 13.59 -7.27 -7.00
N LEU A 174 12.80 -6.19 -7.10
CA LEU A 174 13.28 -4.85 -7.44
C LEU A 174 13.76 -4.11 -6.18
N PRO A 175 14.92 -3.44 -6.23
CA PRO A 175 15.39 -2.65 -5.11
C PRO A 175 14.53 -1.39 -4.91
N VAL A 176 14.10 -1.14 -3.68
CA VAL A 176 13.43 0.12 -3.32
C VAL A 176 14.49 1.21 -3.17
N LEU A 177 14.57 2.11 -4.15
CA LEU A 177 15.53 3.22 -4.19
C LEU A 177 14.79 4.57 -4.02
N PRO A 178 14.93 5.26 -2.88
CA PRO A 178 14.36 6.59 -2.70
C PRO A 178 14.91 7.59 -3.73
N LEU A 179 14.03 8.27 -4.47
CA LEU A 179 14.42 9.27 -5.48
C LEU A 179 14.92 10.58 -4.88
N SER A 180 14.55 10.86 -3.64
CA SER A 180 15.09 11.95 -2.83
C SER A 180 15.67 11.37 -1.55
N SER A 181 16.61 12.08 -0.94
CA SER A 181 17.29 11.68 0.29
C SER A 181 16.32 11.65 1.48
N CYS A 182 15.52 10.60 1.58
CA CYS A 182 14.95 10.15 2.84
C CYS A 182 15.92 9.15 3.46
N PRO A 183 16.39 9.35 4.71
CA PRO A 183 17.05 8.29 5.43
C PRO A 183 16.01 7.22 5.76
N LEU A 184 15.79 6.26 4.86
CA LEU A 184 15.28 4.94 5.24
C LEU A 184 16.32 4.38 6.22
N LYS A 185 16.10 4.62 7.52
CA LYS A 185 16.93 4.03 8.57
C LYS A 185 16.81 2.53 8.40
N LYS A 186 17.96 1.84 8.34
CA LYS A 186 18.02 0.38 8.46
C LYS A 186 17.17 -0.02 9.66
N LEU A 187 16.21 -0.93 9.48
CA LEU A 187 15.42 -1.45 10.60
C LEU A 187 16.39 -1.89 11.71
N PRO A 188 16.12 -1.58 12.98
CA PRO A 188 16.92 -2.07 14.09
C PRO A 188 16.93 -3.60 14.05
N ARG A 189 18.13 -4.19 14.01
CA ARG A 189 18.30 -5.61 14.30
C ARG A 189 17.86 -5.84 15.75
N PRO A 190 16.96 -6.80 16.05
CA PRO A 190 16.62 -7.09 17.43
C PRO A 190 17.90 -7.51 18.18
N THR A 191 18.23 -6.79 19.24
CA THR A 191 19.29 -7.17 20.17
C THR A 191 18.88 -8.48 20.84
N SER A 192 19.52 -9.59 20.47
CA SER A 192 19.39 -10.83 21.23
C SER A 192 20.06 -10.65 22.59
N ASN A 193 19.30 -10.24 23.60
CA ASN A 193 19.69 -10.39 24.99
C ASN A 193 18.71 -11.36 25.64
N ASN A 194 18.88 -12.64 25.35
CA ASN A 194 18.64 -13.69 26.33
C ASN A 194 19.71 -14.77 26.15
N GLN A 195 20.56 -14.86 27.16
CA GLN A 195 21.61 -15.86 27.26
C GLN A 195 20.98 -17.26 27.28
N LEU A 196 21.18 -18.04 26.22
CA LEU A 196 21.29 -19.48 26.35
C LEU A 196 22.73 -19.86 26.01
N LYS A 197 23.46 -20.33 27.03
CA LYS A 197 24.81 -20.86 26.87
C LYS A 197 24.74 -22.09 25.96
N SER A 198 25.32 -22.03 24.77
CA SER A 198 25.79 -23.24 24.10
C SER A 198 27.24 -23.05 23.67
N SER A 199 28.02 -24.06 24.06
CA SER A 199 29.44 -24.25 23.76
C SER A 199 29.64 -24.72 22.32
N PHE A 200 30.86 -24.57 21.82
CA PHE A 200 31.51 -25.22 20.66
C PHE A 200 31.74 -24.37 19.37
N TYR A 201 33.01 -23.97 19.23
CA TYR A 201 33.90 -23.70 18.07
C TYR A 201 33.34 -23.31 16.67
N GLY A 202 33.87 -22.18 16.15
CA GLY A 202 34.15 -21.97 14.71
C GLY A 202 33.77 -20.59 14.12
N LYS A 203 34.75 -19.87 13.54
CA LYS A 203 34.62 -18.70 12.63
C LYS A 203 35.71 -18.82 11.55
N PRO A 204 35.71 -18.07 10.42
CA PRO A 204 34.63 -17.25 9.80
C PRO A 204 34.52 -17.37 8.24
N THR A 205 33.47 -16.75 7.64
CA THR A 205 33.45 -15.76 6.50
C THR A 205 32.18 -15.83 5.61
N PRO A 206 31.81 -14.74 4.88
CA PRO A 206 30.43 -14.26 4.85
C PRO A 206 29.69 -14.45 3.52
N THR A 207 28.41 -14.79 3.63
CA THR A 207 27.41 -14.59 2.57
C THR A 207 26.20 -13.97 3.23
N VAL A 208 25.83 -12.76 2.80
CA VAL A 208 24.66 -12.04 3.30
C VAL A 208 23.43 -12.72 2.70
N GLN A 209 22.91 -13.70 3.43
CA GLN A 209 21.61 -14.31 3.19
C GLN A 209 20.58 -13.50 3.99
N TYR A 210 19.78 -12.67 3.29
CA TYR A 210 18.56 -12.12 3.87
C TYR A 210 17.56 -13.27 3.99
N CYS A 211 17.24 -13.66 5.21
CA CYS A 211 16.38 -14.81 5.50
C CYS A 211 14.98 -14.37 5.88
N CYS A 212 14.00 -15.10 5.37
CA CYS A 212 12.54 -14.99 5.48
C CYS A 212 11.98 -14.86 6.92
N GLY A 213 12.78 -15.07 7.98
CA GLY A 213 12.28 -15.21 9.34
C GLY A 213 12.12 -13.92 10.16
N GLU A 214 12.84 -12.83 9.85
CA GLU A 214 12.80 -11.62 10.69
C GLU A 214 11.50 -10.80 10.51
N VAL A 215 10.92 -10.81 9.31
CA VAL A 215 9.64 -10.11 9.03
C VAL A 215 8.46 -10.91 9.58
N GLU A 216 8.51 -12.24 9.44
CA GLU A 216 7.51 -13.15 10.02
C GLU A 216 7.47 -13.05 11.56
N ALA A 217 8.64 -12.96 12.21
CA ALA A 217 8.72 -12.81 13.66
C ALA A 217 8.12 -11.48 14.17
N ILE A 218 8.37 -10.36 13.48
CA ILE A 218 7.80 -9.05 13.85
C ILE A 218 6.29 -9.02 13.63
N MET A 219 5.79 -9.65 12.56
CA MET A 219 4.35 -9.75 12.31
C MET A 219 3.65 -10.67 13.31
N MET A 220 4.31 -11.76 13.72
CA MET A 220 3.82 -12.68 14.76
C MET A 220 3.82 -12.05 16.17
N GLU A 221 4.79 -11.18 16.48
CA GLU A 221 4.85 -10.46 17.75
C GLU A 221 3.69 -9.43 17.87
N ASN A 222 3.37 -8.71 16.79
CA ASN A 222 2.20 -7.82 16.77
C ASN A 222 0.87 -8.59 16.88
N LEU A 223 0.76 -9.77 16.26
CA LEU A 223 -0.41 -10.63 16.37
C LEU A 223 -0.64 -11.13 17.81
N ALA A 224 0.44 -11.50 18.51
CA ALA A 224 0.36 -11.95 19.90
C ALA A 224 -0.08 -10.82 20.86
N VAL A 225 0.38 -9.59 20.61
CA VAL A 225 -0.01 -8.41 21.38
C VAL A 225 -1.49 -8.06 21.16
N ASP A 226 -1.98 -8.15 19.92
CA ASP A 226 -3.39 -7.86 19.61
C ASP A 226 -4.35 -8.95 20.12
N MET A 227 -3.94 -10.23 20.12
CA MET A 227 -4.76 -11.31 20.71
C MET A 227 -4.94 -11.17 22.24
N MET A 228 -3.96 -10.58 22.95
CA MET A 228 -4.07 -10.32 24.40
C MET A 228 -5.00 -9.15 24.74
N ASN A 229 -5.22 -8.21 23.82
CA ASN A 229 -6.05 -7.02 24.05
C ASN A 229 -7.55 -7.21 23.75
N ILE A 230 -7.96 -8.38 23.26
CA ILE A 230 -9.38 -8.70 22.95
C ILE A 230 -10.02 -9.55 24.07
N SER A 231 -9.29 -9.84 25.14
CA SER A 231 -9.77 -10.60 26.31
C SER A 231 -9.91 -9.72 27.55
N PHE A 232 -10.89 -8.82 27.58
CA PHE A 232 -11.47 -8.25 28.80
C PHE A 232 -12.95 -7.90 28.58
#